data_AF-D5WUW8-F1
#
_entry.id   AF-D5WUW8-F1
#
_cell.length_a   1.000
_cell.length_b   1.000
_cell.length_c   1.000
_cell.angle_alpha   90.00
_cell.angle_beta   90.00
_cell.angle_gamma   90.00
#
_symmetry.space_group_name_H-M   'P 1'
#
loop_
_entity.id
_entity.type
_entity.pdbx_description
1 polymer ?
#
loop_
_entity_poly.entity_id
_entity_poly.type
_entity_poly.pdbx_seq_one_letter_code
_entity_poly.pdbx_strand_id
1 'polypeptide(L)'
;MDRGRFDELFRQCGVQVRFTRAAAEDFQSLRKNQQRFVLALILKQAQKNPRLRPAGNRIPLNKELAGLAKIKSKSANLRVVYRPVDEGDGTVAMEIIAIGPRDHDKVYKEAARRMMAGDSEQKESGL
;
A
#
# COMPACT_ATOMS: atom_id res chain seq x y z
N MET A 1 10.02 11.42 -13.34
CA MET A 1 8.68 10.98 -12.93
C MET A 1 8.34 11.67 -11.63
N ASP A 2 7.40 12.61 -11.70
CA ASP A 2 6.83 13.32 -10.56
C ASP A 2 5.62 12.56 -10.00
N ARG A 3 5.04 13.10 -8.92
CA ARG A 3 3.95 12.48 -8.15
C ARG A 3 2.63 12.44 -8.93
N GLY A 4 2.25 13.55 -9.59
CA GLY A 4 0.99 13.66 -10.32
C GLY A 4 0.87 12.66 -11.49
N ARG A 5 1.98 12.30 -12.13
CA ARG A 5 1.98 11.24 -13.15
C ARG A 5 1.60 9.88 -12.60
N PHE A 6 1.91 9.56 -11.34
CA PHE A 6 1.50 8.29 -10.74
C PHE A 6 0.00 8.24 -10.46
N ASP A 7 -0.61 9.35 -10.04
CA ASP A 7 -2.04 9.41 -9.74
C ASP A 7 -2.91 9.21 -10.99
N GLU A 8 -2.45 9.73 -12.12
CA GLU A 8 -3.07 9.45 -13.41
C GLU A 8 -2.94 7.96 -13.79
N LEU A 9 -1.75 7.37 -13.63
CA LEU A 9 -1.52 5.96 -13.93
C LEU A 9 -2.33 5.02 -13.03
N PHE A 10 -2.53 5.36 -11.76
CA PHE A 10 -3.40 4.59 -10.86
C PHE A 10 -4.86 4.66 -11.32
N ARG A 11 -5.36 5.85 -11.67
CA ARG A 11 -6.71 6.04 -12.19
C ARG A 11 -6.97 5.25 -13.48
N GLN A 12 -5.99 5.19 -14.39
CA GLN A 12 -6.06 4.36 -15.60
C GLN A 12 -6.22 2.86 -15.31
N CYS A 13 -5.82 2.41 -14.12
CA CYS A 13 -5.99 1.03 -13.67
C CYS A 13 -7.27 0.81 -12.85
N GLY A 14 -8.12 1.82 -12.67
CA GLY A 14 -9.27 1.77 -11.76
C GLY A 14 -8.87 1.67 -10.29
N VAL A 15 -7.71 2.20 -9.92
CA VAL A 15 -7.16 2.13 -8.56
C VAL A 15 -6.93 3.53 -8.00
N GLN A 16 -7.29 3.71 -6.73
CA GLN A 16 -6.90 4.86 -5.92
C GLN A 16 -5.86 4.40 -4.89
N VAL A 17 -4.84 5.20 -4.62
CA VAL A 17 -3.85 4.89 -3.58
C VAL A 17 -4.05 5.88 -2.44
N ARG A 18 -4.18 5.39 -1.20
CA ARG A 18 -4.36 6.23 -0.02
C ARG A 18 -3.33 5.82 1.02
N PHE A 19 -2.60 6.76 1.60
CA PHE A 19 -1.67 6.47 2.68
C PHE A 19 -2.34 6.80 4.00
N THR A 20 -2.28 5.89 4.98
CA THR A 20 -2.53 6.30 6.38
C THR A 20 -1.49 7.32 6.80
N ARG A 21 -1.77 8.11 7.83
CA ARG A 21 -0.80 9.09 8.37
C ARG A 21 0.57 8.46 8.62
N ALA A 22 0.60 7.32 9.30
CA ALA A 22 1.83 6.61 9.60
C ALA A 22 2.53 6.05 8.35
N ALA A 23 1.78 5.57 7.35
CA ALA A 23 2.37 5.14 6.07
C ALA A 23 2.92 6.31 5.24
N ALA A 24 2.30 7.49 5.34
CA ALA A 24 2.81 8.70 4.72
C ALA A 24 4.13 9.13 5.35
N GLU A 25 4.25 9.05 6.68
CA GLU A 25 5.52 9.26 7.40
C GLU A 25 6.59 8.24 6.98
N ASP A 26 6.24 6.95 6.95
CA ASP A 26 7.13 5.90 6.45
C ASP A 26 7.64 6.25 5.04
N PHE A 27 6.75 6.64 4.13
CA PHE A 27 7.08 7.01 2.75
C PHE A 27 7.97 8.27 2.67
N GLN A 28 7.65 9.30 3.46
CA GLN A 28 8.41 10.56 3.49
C GLN A 28 9.82 10.37 4.06
N SER A 29 10.01 9.40 4.97
CA SER A 29 11.33 9.06 5.52
C SER A 29 12.29 8.43 4.48
N LEU A 30 11.76 7.91 3.36
CA LEU A 30 12.54 7.27 2.31
C LEU A 30 13.26 8.30 1.43
N ARG A 31 14.40 7.90 0.85
CA ARG A 31 15.08 8.70 -0.17
C ARG A 31 14.20 8.82 -1.42
N LYS A 32 14.32 9.93 -2.18
CA LYS A 32 13.50 10.19 -3.39
C LYS A 32 13.49 9.04 -4.41
N ASN A 33 14.61 8.34 -4.59
CA ASN A 33 14.70 7.17 -5.48
C ASN A 33 13.91 5.97 -4.93
N GLN A 34 13.94 5.74 -3.62
CA GLN A 34 13.15 4.70 -2.94
C GLN A 34 11.66 5.02 -3.00
N GLN A 35 11.26 6.28 -2.81
CA GLN A 35 9.88 6.74 -2.98
C GLN A 35 9.34 6.42 -4.39
N ARG A 36 10.09 6.80 -5.44
CA ARG A 36 9.72 6.47 -6.82
C ARG A 36 9.62 4.96 -7.03
N PHE A 37 10.51 4.19 -6.43
CA PHE A 37 10.49 2.74 -6.51
C PHE A 37 9.26 2.14 -5.81
N VAL A 38 8.87 2.66 -4.65
CA VAL A 38 7.63 2.27 -3.94
C VAL A 38 6.41 2.52 -4.83
N LEU A 39 6.28 3.71 -5.42
CA LEU A 39 5.17 4.05 -6.31
C LEU A 39 5.12 3.11 -7.53
N ALA A 40 6.27 2.79 -8.12
CA ALA A 40 6.35 1.83 -9.22
C ALA A 40 5.93 0.40 -8.80
N LEU A 41 6.27 -0.03 -7.58
CA LEU A 41 5.82 -1.32 -7.04
C LEU A 41 4.30 -1.35 -6.82
N ILE A 42 3.72 -0.26 -6.30
CA ILE A 42 2.27 -0.13 -6.10
C ILE A 42 1.57 -0.15 -7.46
N LEU A 43 2.09 0.58 -8.47
CA LEU A 43 1.51 0.62 -9.81
C LEU A 43 1.53 -0.75 -10.48
N LYS A 44 2.65 -1.46 -10.39
CA LYS A 44 2.75 -2.84 -10.90
C LYS A 44 1.74 -3.77 -10.22
N GLN A 45 1.38 -3.51 -8.97
CA GLN A 45 0.36 -4.28 -8.29
C GLN A 45 -1.06 -3.86 -8.71
N ALA A 46 -1.31 -2.57 -8.87
CA ALA A 46 -2.59 -2.02 -9.35
C ALA A 46 -2.94 -2.61 -10.72
N GLN A 47 -1.99 -2.59 -11.67
CA GLN A 47 -2.14 -3.16 -13.01
C GLN A 47 -2.48 -4.66 -13.03
N LYS A 48 -2.16 -5.39 -11.96
CA LYS A 48 -2.39 -6.84 -11.88
C LYS A 48 -3.71 -7.23 -11.23
N ASN A 49 -4.46 -6.31 -10.61
CA ASN A 49 -5.51 -6.54 -9.61
C ASN A 49 -4.96 -6.57 -8.17
N PRO A 50 -5.22 -5.52 -7.36
CA PRO A 50 -4.75 -5.40 -5.99
C PRO A 50 -5.60 -6.15 -4.95
N ARG A 51 -6.79 -6.65 -5.33
CA ARG A 51 -7.72 -7.36 -4.43
C ARG A 51 -7.15 -8.68 -3.90
N LEU A 52 -7.70 -9.12 -2.77
CA LEU A 52 -7.44 -10.45 -2.20
C LEU A 52 -8.21 -11.53 -2.96
N ARG A 53 -7.71 -12.76 -2.93
CA ARG A 53 -8.48 -13.92 -3.42
C ARG A 53 -9.78 -14.08 -2.62
N PRO A 54 -10.89 -14.52 -3.26
CA PRO A 54 -10.98 -14.97 -4.65
C PRO A 54 -11.12 -13.85 -5.69
N ALA A 55 -11.47 -12.62 -5.30
CA ALA A 55 -11.75 -11.51 -6.22
C ALA A 55 -10.50 -10.90 -6.89
N GLY A 56 -9.29 -11.27 -6.46
CA GLY A 56 -8.04 -10.82 -7.05
C GLY A 56 -6.87 -11.76 -6.81
N ASN A 57 -5.66 -11.23 -6.95
CA ASN A 57 -4.45 -12.03 -7.09
C ASN A 57 -3.65 -12.21 -5.80
N ARG A 58 -4.13 -11.70 -4.66
CA ARG A 58 -3.35 -11.61 -3.44
C ARG A 58 -3.80 -12.59 -2.38
N ILE A 59 -2.80 -13.24 -1.80
CA ILE A 59 -2.99 -14.11 -0.64
C ILE A 59 -3.11 -13.19 0.58
N PRO A 60 -4.21 -13.27 1.34
CA PRO A 60 -4.34 -12.53 2.58
C PRO A 60 -3.20 -12.86 3.55
N LEU A 61 -2.77 -11.87 4.32
CA LEU A 61 -1.97 -12.14 5.51
C LEU A 61 -2.82 -12.85 6.57
N ASN A 62 -2.17 -13.49 7.52
CA ASN A 62 -2.80 -14.32 8.55
C ASN A 62 -3.01 -13.55 9.87
N LYS A 63 -3.85 -14.11 10.74
CA LYS A 63 -4.11 -13.63 12.11
C LYS A 63 -4.58 -12.16 12.13
N GLU A 64 -3.95 -11.32 12.95
CA GLU A 64 -4.24 -9.89 13.15
C GLU A 64 -4.09 -9.05 11.87
N LEU A 65 -3.47 -9.60 10.82
CA LEU A 65 -3.30 -8.94 9.52
C LEU A 65 -4.26 -9.50 8.46
N ALA A 66 -5.29 -10.26 8.88
CA ALA A 66 -6.33 -10.72 7.98
C ALA A 66 -6.95 -9.52 7.22
N GLY A 67 -7.25 -9.71 5.94
CA GLY A 67 -7.73 -8.63 5.07
C GLY A 67 -6.62 -7.72 4.51
N LEU A 68 -5.35 -7.95 4.86
CA LEU A 68 -4.23 -7.20 4.29
C LEU A 68 -3.46 -8.01 3.25
N ALA A 69 -2.81 -7.28 2.35
CA ALA A 69 -1.87 -7.79 1.36
C ALA A 69 -0.51 -7.13 1.50
N LYS A 70 0.51 -7.76 0.90
CA LYS A 70 1.88 -7.24 0.89
C LYS A 70 2.48 -7.22 -0.51
N ILE A 71 3.19 -6.15 -0.85
CA ILE A 71 4.12 -6.10 -1.98
C ILE A 71 5.54 -6.29 -1.45
N LYS A 72 6.35 -7.11 -2.12
CA LYS A 72 7.71 -7.44 -1.72
C LYS A 72 8.70 -7.16 -2.86
N SER A 73 9.79 -6.46 -2.56
CA SER A 73 10.96 -6.37 -3.46
C SER A 73 12.21 -6.86 -2.75
N LYS A 74 12.98 -7.75 -3.40
CA LYS A 74 14.27 -8.20 -2.88
C LYS A 74 15.36 -7.15 -3.14
N SER A 75 15.42 -6.61 -4.35
CA SER A 75 16.46 -5.66 -4.77
C SER A 75 16.47 -4.36 -3.98
N ALA A 76 15.30 -3.90 -3.51
CA ALA A 76 15.17 -2.68 -2.71
C ALA A 76 15.09 -2.94 -1.20
N ASN A 77 15.22 -4.19 -0.76
CA ASN A 77 15.01 -4.59 0.63
C ASN A 77 13.73 -4.00 1.26
N LEU A 78 12.59 -4.00 0.55
CA LEU A 78 11.37 -3.28 0.94
C LEU A 78 10.12 -4.17 1.00
N ARG A 79 9.21 -3.86 1.93
CA ARG A 79 7.82 -4.33 1.98
C ARG A 79 6.85 -3.14 2.03
N VAL A 80 5.72 -3.29 1.36
CA VAL A 80 4.56 -2.39 1.43
C VAL A 80 3.36 -3.23 1.86
N VAL A 81 2.70 -2.85 2.94
CA VAL A 81 1.47 -3.51 3.43
C VAL A 81 0.29 -2.60 3.17
N TYR A 82 -0.79 -3.16 2.64
CA TYR A 82 -1.99 -2.41 2.29
C TYR A 82 -3.26 -3.23 2.47
N ARG A 83 -4.40 -2.54 2.60
CA ARG A 83 -5.76 -3.10 2.53
C ARG A 83 -6.40 -2.71 1.20
N PRO A 84 -6.89 -3.67 0.39
CA PRO A 84 -7.77 -3.33 -0.73
C PRO A 84 -9.19 -3.07 -0.22
N VAL A 85 -9.80 -1.98 -0.66
CA VAL A 85 -11.18 -1.58 -0.35
C VAL A 85 -11.92 -1.33 -1.65
N ASP A 86 -13.06 -1.99 -1.86
CA ASP A 86 -13.93 -1.74 -3.01
C ASP A 86 -14.77 -0.47 -2.75
N GLU A 87 -14.73 0.48 -3.67
CA GLU A 87 -15.38 1.80 -3.50
C GLU A 87 -16.84 1.82 -4.04
N GLY A 88 -17.33 0.70 -4.56
CA GLY A 88 -18.70 0.56 -5.08
C GLY A 88 -18.94 1.09 -6.49
N ASP A 89 -18.04 1.93 -7.01
CA ASP A 89 -18.06 2.47 -8.38
C ASP A 89 -17.24 1.64 -9.39
N GLY A 90 -16.83 0.43 -8.98
CA GLY A 90 -15.95 -0.45 -9.74
C GLY A 90 -14.45 -0.20 -9.50
N THR A 91 -14.08 0.85 -8.78
CA THR A 91 -12.68 1.13 -8.42
C THR A 91 -12.26 0.45 -7.11
N VAL A 92 -10.95 0.35 -6.89
CA VAL A 92 -10.35 -0.19 -5.66
C VAL A 92 -9.42 0.84 -5.03
N ALA A 93 -9.64 1.16 -3.76
CA ALA A 93 -8.65 1.84 -2.97
C ALA A 93 -7.59 0.85 -2.43
N MET A 94 -6.32 1.16 -2.66
CA MET A 94 -5.19 0.55 -1.97
C MET A 94 -4.81 1.45 -0.79
N GLU A 95 -5.34 1.14 0.38
CA GLU A 95 -4.99 1.83 1.62
C GLU A 95 -3.65 1.30 2.14
N ILE A 96 -2.59 2.06 1.95
CA ILE A 96 -1.24 1.75 2.38
C ILE A 96 -1.14 1.99 3.89
N ILE A 97 -0.78 0.93 4.62
CA ILE A 97 -0.77 0.91 6.09
C ILE A 97 0.64 1.01 6.65
N ALA A 98 1.62 0.39 5.98
CA ALA A 98 3.01 0.44 6.42
C ALA A 98 3.98 0.22 5.25
N ILE A 99 5.11 0.94 5.30
CA ILE A 99 6.22 0.78 4.37
C ILE A 99 7.51 0.64 5.17
N GLY A 100 8.34 -0.32 4.82
CA GLY A 100 9.63 -0.43 5.49
C GLY A 100 10.52 -1.57 5.01
N PRO A 101 11.67 -1.75 5.67
CA PRO A 101 12.66 -2.73 5.26
C PRO A 101 12.16 -4.17 5.44
N ARG A 102 12.83 -5.15 4.83
CA ARG A 102 12.47 -6.57 5.02
C ARG A 102 12.87 -7.14 6.39
N ASP A 103 13.32 -6.30 7.30
CA ASP A 103 13.95 -6.68 8.55
C ASP A 103 12.97 -7.31 9.55
N HIS A 104 13.27 -8.54 9.97
CA HIS A 104 12.65 -9.32 11.07
C HIS A 104 11.16 -9.02 11.37
N ASP A 105 10.32 -9.04 10.35
CA ASP A 105 8.86 -8.82 10.44
C ASP A 105 8.43 -7.47 11.05
N LYS A 106 9.34 -6.50 11.19
CA LYS A 106 9.06 -5.18 11.79
C LYS A 106 7.87 -4.49 11.12
N VAL A 107 7.82 -4.51 9.78
CA VAL A 107 6.72 -3.92 9.00
C VAL A 107 5.37 -4.59 9.29
N TYR A 108 5.34 -5.89 9.59
CA TYR A 108 4.11 -6.58 9.96
C TYR A 108 3.67 -6.27 11.38
N LYS A 109 4.62 -6.22 12.33
CA LYS A 109 4.33 -5.82 13.72
C LYS A 109 3.76 -4.41 13.77
N GLU A 110 4.34 -3.51 12.99
CA GLU A 110 3.88 -2.14 12.92
C GLU A 110 2.52 -2.02 12.22
N ALA A 111 2.28 -2.79 11.15
CA ALA A 111 0.95 -2.87 10.55
C ALA A 111 -0.10 -3.41 11.54
N ALA A 112 0.20 -4.45 12.31
CA ALA A 112 -0.72 -5.03 13.30
C ALA A 112 -1.05 -4.01 14.40
N ARG A 113 -0.03 -3.32 14.92
CA ARG A 113 -0.18 -2.26 15.91
C ARG A 113 -1.11 -1.15 15.40
N ARG A 114 -0.91 -0.69 14.16
CA ARG A 114 -1.73 0.37 13.54
C ARG A 114 -3.19 -0.05 13.33
N MET A 115 -3.41 -1.31 12.95
CA MET A 115 -4.76 -1.87 12.82
C MET A 115 -5.50 -1.91 14.16
N MET A 116 -4.81 -2.31 15.25
CA MET A 116 -5.40 -2.33 16.60
C MET A 116 -5.66 -0.94 17.17
N ALA A 117 -4.77 0.03 16.88
CA ALA A 117 -4.91 1.40 17.34
C ALA A 117 -6.03 2.18 16.62
N GLY A 118 -6.60 1.62 15.55
CA GLY A 118 -7.62 2.29 14.76
C GLY A 118 -7.08 3.59 14.15
N ASP A 119 -5.82 3.60 13.67
CA ASP A 119 -5.24 4.71 12.90
C ASP A 119 -6.04 4.87 11.59
N SER A 120 -7.20 5.49 11.73
CA SER A 120 -8.27 5.66 10.75
C SER A 120 -8.26 7.08 10.18
N GLU A 121 -7.32 7.92 10.62
CA GLU A 121 -7.10 9.25 10.05
C GLU A 121 -6.55 9.10 8.63
N GLN A 122 -7.49 8.90 7.72
CA GLN A 122 -7.36 9.21 6.32
C GLN A 122 -7.06 10.71 6.25
N LYS A 123 -5.85 11.09 5.87
CA LYS A 123 -5.72 12.39 5.22
C LYS A 123 -6.41 12.24 3.87
N GLU A 124 -7.59 12.82 3.74
CA GLU A 124 -8.01 13.42 2.48
C GLU A 124 -7.04 14.55 2.17
N SER A 125 -5.86 14.17 1.71
CA SER A 125 -5.07 15.03 0.87
C SER A 125 -4.93 14.20 -0.38
N GLY A 126 -5.63 14.61 -1.44
CA GLY A 126 -5.29 14.17 -2.79
C GLY A 126 -3.76 14.18 -2.91
N LEU A 127 -3.23 13.06 -3.40
CA LEU A 127 -1.80 12.72 -3.36
C LEU A 127 -0.86 13.84 -3.85
#